data_AF-A0A3D1TPS5-F1
#
_entry.id   AF-A0A3D1TPS5-F1
#
_cell.length_a   1.000
_cell.length_b   1.000
_cell.length_c   1.000
_cell.angle_alpha   90.00
_cell.angle_beta   90.00
_cell.angle_gamma   90.00
#
_symmetry.space_group_name_H-M   'P 1'
#
loop_
_entity.id
_entity.type
_entity.pdbx_description
1 polymer ?
#
loop_
_entity_poly.entity_id
_entity_poly.type
_entity_poly.pdbx_seq_one_letter_code
_entity_poly.pdbx_strand_id
1 'polypeptide(L)'
;VFTETIEKAVGHISAQTRTPPHYLVSNNGMNNLSESAIMAAEAGLVQKVTQAKEFFTPRVKDVFELIAIQKGDDKMAQEARLGVVKWKDSESRSEAQKADAMVKDIASGYPFEYLLEKQGHSPAEISRIMDMKTAETQRNMAAGIGDLLNASAPPPVNDGAAA
;
A
#
# COMPACT_ATOMS: atom_id res chain seq x y z
N VAL A 1 35.68 -0.79 30.27
CA VAL A 1 36.92 -1.29 29.63
C VAL A 1 36.62 -2.11 28.36
N PHE A 2 35.65 -3.02 28.34
CA PHE A 2 35.33 -3.81 27.13
C PHE A 2 34.24 -3.25 26.21
N THR A 3 33.59 -2.14 26.59
CA THR A 3 32.43 -1.58 25.89
C THR A 3 32.72 -1.32 24.42
N GLU A 4 33.86 -0.69 24.09
CA GLU A 4 34.23 -0.39 22.70
C GLU A 4 34.43 -1.66 21.85
N THR A 5 35.06 -2.69 22.42
CA THR A 5 35.24 -3.98 21.73
C THR A 5 33.91 -4.66 21.46
N ILE A 6 32.98 -4.62 22.43
CA ILE A 6 31.64 -5.19 22.29
C ILE A 6 30.85 -4.43 21.21
N GLU A 7 30.92 -3.10 21.19
CA GLU A 7 30.25 -2.27 20.19
C GLU A 7 30.75 -2.55 18.76
N LYS A 8 32.07 -2.71 18.58
CA LYS A 8 32.64 -3.11 17.28
C LYS A 8 32.17 -4.50 16.86
N ALA A 9 32.15 -5.46 17.79
CA ALA A 9 31.66 -6.81 17.51
C ALA A 9 30.18 -6.81 17.10
N VAL A 10 29.34 -6.02 17.78
CA VAL A 10 27.92 -5.84 17.42
C VAL A 10 27.79 -5.22 16.02
N GLY A 11 28.61 -4.22 15.69
CA GLY A 11 28.66 -3.63 14.35
C GLY A 11 29.03 -4.63 13.25
N HIS A 12 30.00 -5.51 13.51
CA HIS A 12 30.39 -6.56 12.57
C HIS A 12 29.26 -7.57 12.34
N ILE A 13 28.58 -7.99 13.42
CA ILE A 13 27.43 -8.91 13.33
C ILE A 13 26.29 -8.25 12.54
N SER A 14 25.93 -7.00 12.85
CA SER A 14 24.91 -6.22 12.15
C SER A 14 25.16 -6.17 10.64
N ALA A 15 26.40 -5.89 10.23
CA ALA A 15 26.79 -5.86 8.83
C ALA A 15 26.65 -7.23 8.15
N GLN A 16 27.09 -8.31 8.81
CA GLN A 16 27.02 -9.68 8.27
C GLN A 16 25.58 -10.19 8.14
N THR A 17 24.75 -9.96 9.15
CA THR A 17 23.36 -10.42 9.16
C THR A 17 22.44 -9.54 8.32
N ARG A 18 22.92 -8.36 7.89
CA ARG A 18 22.14 -7.25 7.33
C ARG A 18 21.03 -6.80 8.29
N THR A 19 21.30 -6.86 9.59
CA THR A 19 20.41 -6.31 10.62
C THR A 19 20.70 -4.82 10.77
N PRO A 20 19.71 -3.93 10.67
CA PRO A 20 19.94 -2.49 10.77
C PRO A 20 20.65 -2.11 12.08
N PRO A 21 21.74 -1.31 12.05
CA PRO A 21 22.52 -1.00 13.26
C PRO A 21 21.70 -0.33 14.36
N HIS A 22 20.74 0.51 13.98
CA HIS A 22 19.88 1.24 14.92
C HIS A 22 18.89 0.32 15.68
N TYR A 23 18.72 -0.94 15.27
CA TYR A 23 17.96 -1.93 16.05
C TYR A 23 18.76 -2.47 17.25
N LEU A 24 20.10 -2.42 17.17
CA LEU A 24 21.00 -3.00 18.17
C LEU A 24 21.69 -1.94 19.01
N VAL A 25 21.84 -0.72 18.48
CA VAL A 25 22.62 0.37 19.09
C VAL A 25 21.71 1.55 19.40
N SER A 26 20.75 1.35 20.32
CA SER A 26 19.80 2.40 20.72
C SER A 26 20.42 3.52 21.58
N ASN A 27 21.62 3.32 22.17
CA ASN A 27 22.18 4.23 23.18
C ASN A 27 23.35 5.13 22.74
N ASN A 28 23.92 4.94 21.54
CA ASN A 28 25.13 5.68 21.11
C ASN A 28 24.90 6.59 19.90
N GLY A 29 24.03 7.59 20.02
CA GLY A 29 24.02 8.74 19.09
C GLY A 29 23.10 8.65 17.86
N MET A 30 22.26 7.62 17.73
CA MET A 30 21.27 7.50 16.63
C MET A 30 19.90 8.11 16.96
N ASN A 31 19.84 9.05 17.92
CA ASN A 31 18.57 9.63 18.39
C ASN A 31 17.96 10.69 17.44
N ASN A 32 18.66 11.06 16.36
CA ASN A 32 18.25 12.06 15.37
C ASN A 32 18.51 11.60 13.93
N LEU A 33 18.25 10.32 13.62
CA LEU A 33 18.33 9.86 12.24
C LEU A 33 17.19 10.47 11.42
N SER A 34 17.52 11.05 10.27
CA SER A 34 16.50 11.40 9.28
C SER A 34 15.85 10.13 8.74
N GLU A 35 14.61 10.25 8.26
CA GLU A 35 13.88 9.14 7.65
C GLU A 35 14.70 8.48 6.51
N SER A 36 15.38 9.31 5.70
CA SER A 36 16.28 8.84 4.64
C SER A 36 17.49 8.05 5.16
N ALA A 37 18.04 8.41 6.33
CA ALA A 37 19.13 7.68 6.95
C ALA A 37 18.67 6.33 7.52
N ILE A 38 17.44 6.28 8.05
CA ILE A 38 16.79 5.03 8.48
C ILE A 38 16.58 4.12 7.26
N MET A 39 15.97 4.63 6.18
CA MET A 39 15.77 3.84 4.94
C MET A 39 17.10 3.31 4.38
N ALA A 40 18.15 4.15 4.33
CA ALA A 40 19.47 3.72 3.87
C ALA A 40 20.06 2.61 4.75
N ALA A 41 19.89 2.70 6.07
CA ALA A 41 20.34 1.68 7.01
C ALA A 41 19.53 0.35 6.89
N GLU A 42 18.26 0.43 6.48
CA GLU A 42 17.39 -0.73 6.28
C GLU A 42 17.52 -1.39 4.89
N ALA A 43 18.15 -0.73 3.91
CA ALA A 43 18.25 -1.21 2.53
C ALA A 43 18.80 -2.65 2.42
N GLY A 44 19.81 -2.99 3.23
CA GLY A 44 20.36 -4.34 3.28
C GLY A 44 19.35 -5.40 3.78
N LEU A 45 18.54 -5.04 4.77
CA LEU A 45 17.47 -5.90 5.30
C LEU A 45 16.35 -6.05 4.26
N VAL A 46 15.94 -4.94 3.64
CA VAL A 46 14.92 -4.92 2.57
C VAL A 46 15.33 -5.86 1.45
N GLN A 47 16.58 -5.79 0.97
CA GLN A 47 17.07 -6.68 -0.08
C GLN A 47 17.10 -8.15 0.37
N LYS A 48 17.47 -8.42 1.62
CA LYS A 48 17.44 -9.77 2.19
C LYS A 48 16.02 -10.33 2.23
N VAL A 49 15.03 -9.52 2.62
CA VAL A 49 13.62 -9.89 2.62
C VAL A 49 13.11 -10.13 1.21
N THR A 50 13.47 -9.30 0.24
CA THR A 50 13.12 -9.48 -1.18
C THR A 50 13.66 -10.81 -1.72
N GLN A 51 14.94 -11.13 -1.44
CA GLN A 51 15.53 -12.42 -1.79
C GLN A 51 14.80 -13.60 -1.13
N ALA A 52 14.42 -13.46 0.14
CA ALA A 52 13.65 -14.49 0.84
C ALA A 52 12.26 -14.69 0.20
N LYS A 53 11.57 -13.61 -0.18
CA LYS A 53 10.26 -13.70 -0.88
C LYS A 53 10.37 -14.49 -2.17
N GLU A 54 11.40 -14.24 -2.98
CA GLU A 54 11.64 -15.02 -4.21
C GLU A 54 11.84 -16.50 -3.90
N PHE A 55 12.66 -16.82 -2.90
CA PHE A 55 12.90 -18.19 -2.47
C PHE A 55 11.65 -18.92 -1.96
N PHE A 56 10.82 -18.24 -1.16
CA PHE A 56 9.61 -18.83 -0.59
C PHE A 56 8.43 -18.87 -1.55
N THR A 57 8.40 -18.03 -2.57
CA THR A 57 7.27 -17.91 -3.51
C THR A 57 6.80 -19.24 -4.09
N PRO A 58 7.67 -20.11 -4.65
CA PRO A 58 7.24 -21.40 -5.18
C PRO A 58 6.59 -22.29 -4.11
N ARG A 59 7.17 -22.32 -2.90
CA ARG A 59 6.67 -23.15 -1.80
C ARG A 59 5.34 -22.69 -1.26
N VAL A 60 5.10 -21.38 -1.25
CA VAL A 60 3.79 -20.83 -0.92
C VAL A 60 2.73 -21.29 -1.92
N LYS A 61 3.05 -21.35 -3.23
CA LYS A 61 2.11 -21.91 -4.22
C LYS A 61 1.83 -23.39 -3.99
N ASP A 62 2.85 -24.19 -3.66
CA ASP A 62 2.69 -25.60 -3.32
C ASP A 62 1.69 -25.77 -2.15
N VAL A 63 1.77 -24.92 -1.13
CA VAL A 63 0.83 -24.92 0.01
C VAL A 63 -0.61 -24.62 -0.44
N PHE A 64 -0.81 -23.61 -1.29
CA PHE A 64 -2.15 -23.28 -1.82
C PHE A 64 -2.72 -24.41 -2.69
N GLU A 65 -1.89 -25.05 -3.50
CA GLU A 65 -2.28 -26.22 -4.28
C GLU A 65 -2.76 -27.35 -3.37
N LEU A 66 -1.98 -27.70 -2.34
CA LEU A 66 -2.34 -28.76 -1.39
C LEU A 66 -3.66 -28.46 -0.67
N ILE A 67 -3.90 -27.20 -0.30
CA ILE A 67 -5.17 -26.76 0.28
C ILE A 67 -6.32 -27.00 -0.70
N ALA A 68 -6.14 -26.67 -1.99
CA ALA A 68 -7.16 -26.87 -3.01
C ALA A 68 -7.46 -28.35 -3.27
N ILE A 69 -6.43 -29.19 -3.35
CA ILE A 69 -6.57 -30.66 -3.48
C ILE A 69 -7.35 -31.21 -2.29
N GLN A 70 -7.02 -30.79 -1.07
CA GLN A 70 -7.72 -31.25 0.15
C GLN A 70 -9.20 -30.83 0.17
N LYS A 71 -9.55 -29.73 -0.49
CA LYS A 71 -10.94 -29.26 -0.67
C LYS A 71 -11.67 -29.95 -1.83
N GLY A 72 -10.99 -30.80 -2.61
CA GLY A 72 -11.54 -31.45 -3.80
C GLY A 72 -11.73 -30.50 -4.99
N ASP A 73 -11.01 -29.39 -5.03
CA ASP A 73 -11.08 -28.39 -6.11
C ASP A 73 -9.85 -28.49 -7.01
N ASP A 74 -9.87 -29.46 -7.93
CA ASP A 74 -8.78 -29.72 -8.88
C ASP A 74 -8.49 -28.53 -9.79
N LYS A 75 -9.52 -27.73 -10.09
CA LYS A 75 -9.36 -26.51 -10.91
C LYS A 75 -8.54 -25.48 -10.13
N MET A 76 -8.92 -25.19 -8.90
CA MET A 76 -8.17 -24.26 -8.04
C MET A 76 -6.74 -24.75 -7.79
N ALA A 77 -6.52 -26.07 -7.68
CA ALA A 77 -5.16 -26.63 -7.55
C ALA A 77 -4.28 -26.31 -8.75
N GLN A 78 -4.80 -26.46 -9.98
CA GLN A 78 -4.09 -26.08 -11.20
C GLN A 78 -3.84 -24.57 -11.29
N GLU A 79 -4.84 -23.76 -10.93
CA GLU A 79 -4.72 -22.29 -10.92
C GLU A 79 -3.68 -21.81 -9.89
N ALA A 80 -3.60 -22.44 -8.72
CA ALA A 80 -2.62 -22.10 -7.67
C ALA A 80 -1.16 -22.26 -8.14
N ARG A 81 -0.88 -23.29 -8.95
CA ARG A 81 0.46 -23.50 -9.56
C ARG A 81 0.86 -22.36 -10.49
N LEU A 82 -0.09 -21.89 -11.30
CA LEU A 82 0.13 -20.84 -12.31
C LEU A 82 0.00 -19.42 -11.74
N GLY A 83 -0.65 -19.28 -10.58
CA GLY A 83 -0.91 -18.01 -9.93
C GLY A 83 0.33 -17.24 -9.51
N VAL A 84 0.16 -15.98 -9.09
CA VAL A 84 1.23 -15.11 -8.59
C VAL A 84 1.04 -14.84 -7.11
N VAL A 85 2.07 -15.05 -6.31
CA VAL A 85 2.06 -14.69 -4.88
C VAL A 85 2.35 -13.21 -4.77
N LYS A 86 1.36 -12.43 -4.31
CA LYS A 86 1.55 -11.02 -3.99
C LYS A 86 2.03 -10.88 -2.54
N TRP A 87 3.28 -10.49 -2.37
CA TRP A 87 3.83 -10.14 -1.06
C TRP A 87 3.56 -8.66 -0.76
N LYS A 88 3.39 -8.33 0.52
CA LYS A 88 3.44 -6.93 0.98
C LYS A 88 4.80 -6.33 0.60
N ASP A 89 4.86 -5.02 0.37
CA ASP A 89 6.13 -4.31 0.15
C ASP A 89 7.15 -4.59 1.27
N SER A 90 8.42 -4.77 0.91
CA SER A 90 9.52 -4.98 1.86
C SER A 90 9.95 -3.68 2.54
N GLU A 91 9.78 -2.55 1.85
CA GLU A 91 10.26 -1.25 2.32
C GLU A 91 9.28 -0.62 3.31
N SER A 92 9.82 -0.01 4.37
CA SER A 92 9.04 0.76 5.33
C SER A 92 8.94 2.20 4.84
N ARG A 93 7.85 2.54 4.17
CA ARG A 93 7.50 3.92 3.80
C ARG A 93 6.34 4.42 4.64
N SER A 94 6.37 5.70 5.01
CA SER A 94 5.26 6.31 5.75
C SER A 94 3.99 6.36 4.92
N GLU A 95 2.84 6.33 5.59
CA GLU A 95 1.53 6.42 4.93
C GLU A 95 1.37 7.75 4.18
N ALA A 96 1.91 8.83 4.74
CA ALA A 96 1.92 10.15 4.12
C ALA A 96 2.68 10.15 2.78
N GLN A 97 3.86 9.53 2.71
CA GLN A 97 4.62 9.38 1.46
C GLN A 97 3.86 8.55 0.42
N LYS A 98 3.19 7.48 0.84
CA LYS A 98 2.39 6.64 -0.06
C LYS A 98 1.19 7.39 -0.63
N ALA A 99 0.51 8.18 0.21
CA ALA A 99 -0.62 9.02 -0.21
C ALA A 99 -0.18 10.12 -1.18
N ASP A 100 0.90 10.84 -0.87
CA ASP A 100 1.46 11.87 -1.75
C ASP A 100 1.90 11.30 -3.10
N ALA A 101 2.57 10.14 -3.09
CA ALA A 101 2.93 9.43 -4.31
C ALA A 101 1.69 9.03 -5.13
N MET A 102 0.63 8.56 -4.48
CA MET A 102 -0.61 8.20 -5.16
C MET A 102 -1.30 9.41 -5.79
N VAL A 103 -1.33 10.56 -5.10
CA VAL A 103 -1.89 11.80 -5.66
C VAL A 103 -1.12 12.25 -6.90
N LYS A 104 0.22 12.15 -6.88
CA LYS A 104 1.08 12.45 -8.03
C LYS A 104 0.89 11.47 -9.18
N ASP A 105 0.73 10.18 -8.89
CA ASP A 105 0.45 9.16 -9.90
C ASP A 105 -0.91 9.42 -10.57
N ILE A 106 -1.95 9.77 -9.80
CA ILE A 106 -3.26 10.16 -10.35
C ILE A 106 -3.13 11.40 -11.24
N ALA A 107 -2.42 12.44 -10.78
CA ALA A 107 -2.21 13.66 -11.55
C ALA A 107 -1.43 13.42 -12.85
N SER A 108 -0.57 12.39 -12.88
CA SER A 108 0.18 11.96 -14.07
C SER A 108 -0.66 11.13 -15.05
N GLY A 109 -1.91 10.79 -14.70
CA GLY A 109 -2.85 10.08 -15.56
C GLY A 109 -2.87 8.56 -15.39
N TYR A 110 -2.26 8.01 -14.33
CA TYR A 110 -2.37 6.58 -14.07
C TYR A 110 -3.82 6.16 -13.75
N PRO A 111 -4.30 5.01 -14.26
CA PRO A 111 -5.62 4.49 -13.92
C PRO A 111 -5.76 4.23 -12.43
N PHE A 112 -6.88 4.65 -11.84
CA PHE A 112 -7.09 4.52 -10.39
C PHE A 112 -7.10 3.06 -9.91
N GLU A 113 -7.73 2.16 -10.66
CA GLU A 113 -7.72 0.72 -10.35
C GLU A 113 -6.30 0.16 -10.27
N TYR A 114 -5.46 0.51 -11.24
CA TYR A 114 -4.05 0.10 -11.26
C TYR A 114 -3.28 0.61 -10.03
N LEU A 115 -3.57 1.83 -9.57
CA LEU A 115 -2.92 2.36 -8.36
C LEU A 115 -3.34 1.59 -7.11
N LEU A 116 -4.60 1.15 -7.01
CA LEU A 116 -5.05 0.29 -5.91
C LEU A 116 -4.37 -1.08 -5.95
N GLU A 117 -4.20 -1.66 -7.15
CA GLU A 117 -3.42 -2.90 -7.31
C GLU A 117 -1.97 -2.73 -6.88
N LYS A 118 -1.33 -1.62 -7.28
CA LYS A 118 0.04 -1.25 -6.91
C LYS A 118 0.18 -1.06 -5.40
N GLN A 119 -0.84 -0.55 -4.71
CA GLN A 119 -0.87 -0.45 -3.26
C GLN A 119 -1.14 -1.79 -2.54
N GLY A 120 -1.43 -2.86 -3.29
CA GLY A 120 -1.59 -4.21 -2.76
C GLY A 120 -3.00 -4.55 -2.30
N HIS A 121 -4.01 -3.77 -2.70
CA HIS A 121 -5.41 -4.14 -2.46
C HIS A 121 -5.77 -5.45 -3.19
N SER A 122 -6.60 -6.26 -2.55
CA SER A 122 -7.12 -7.48 -3.14
C SER A 122 -8.14 -7.16 -4.26
N PRO A 123 -8.35 -8.06 -5.24
CA PRO A 123 -9.32 -7.84 -6.31
C PRO A 123 -10.74 -7.55 -5.79
N ALA A 124 -11.16 -8.19 -4.70
CA ALA A 124 -12.45 -7.96 -4.07
C ALA A 124 -12.55 -6.56 -3.44
N GLU A 125 -11.48 -6.09 -2.79
CA GLU A 125 -11.43 -4.73 -2.25
C GLU A 125 -11.42 -3.68 -3.36
N ILE A 126 -10.69 -3.92 -4.46
CA ILE A 126 -10.66 -3.02 -5.61
C ILE A 126 -12.05 -2.87 -6.21
N SER A 127 -12.75 -3.99 -6.47
CA SER A 127 -14.13 -3.96 -6.96
C SER A 127 -15.02 -3.13 -6.03
N ARG A 128 -14.93 -3.39 -4.72
CA ARG A 128 -15.71 -2.65 -3.71
C ARG A 128 -15.42 -1.15 -3.73
N ILE A 129 -14.16 -0.76 -3.84
CA ILE A 129 -13.73 0.65 -3.89
C ILE A 129 -14.24 1.32 -5.18
N MET A 130 -14.20 0.61 -6.31
CA MET A 130 -14.71 1.13 -7.58
C MET A 130 -16.22 1.32 -7.57
N ASP A 131 -16.96 0.39 -6.94
CA ASP A 131 -18.40 0.53 -6.73
C ASP A 131 -18.73 1.74 -5.85
N MET A 132 -17.99 1.93 -4.75
CA MET A 132 -18.12 3.10 -3.87
C MET A 132 -17.86 4.40 -4.64
N LYS A 133 -16.78 4.46 -5.43
CA LYS A 133 -16.42 5.62 -6.25
C LYS A 133 -17.50 5.94 -7.28
N THR A 134 -18.06 4.92 -7.92
CA THR A 134 -19.15 5.08 -8.90
C THR A 134 -20.39 5.64 -8.23
N ALA A 135 -20.78 5.11 -7.07
CA ALA A 135 -21.92 5.59 -6.30
C ALA A 135 -21.73 7.04 -5.83
N GLU A 136 -20.55 7.42 -5.36
CA GLU A 136 -20.22 8.81 -5.01
C GLU A 136 -20.31 9.75 -6.21
N THR A 137 -19.75 9.34 -7.36
CA THR A 137 -19.77 10.16 -8.57
C THR A 137 -21.21 10.37 -9.05
N GLN A 138 -22.04 9.33 -9.03
CA GLN A 138 -23.47 9.43 -9.38
C GLN A 138 -24.23 10.37 -8.42
N ARG A 139 -23.99 10.28 -7.11
CA ARG A 139 -24.59 11.20 -6.12
C ARG A 139 -24.16 12.64 -6.35
N ASN A 140 -22.88 12.87 -6.62
CA ASN A 140 -22.35 14.21 -6.87
C ASN A 140 -22.89 14.82 -8.17
N MET A 141 -23.02 14.01 -9.23
CA MET A 141 -23.68 14.43 -10.47
C MET A 141 -25.16 14.79 -10.25
N ALA A 142 -25.90 13.96 -9.51
CA ALA A 142 -27.30 14.22 -9.19
C ALA A 142 -27.48 15.50 -8.34
N ALA A 143 -26.62 15.71 -7.34
CA ALA A 143 -26.60 16.93 -6.53
C ALA A 143 -26.28 18.18 -7.38
N GLY A 144 -25.27 18.09 -8.26
CA GLY A 144 -24.91 19.19 -9.16
C GLY A 144 -26.02 19.55 -10.15
N ILE A 145 -26.78 18.56 -10.65
CA ILE A 145 -27.96 18.81 -11.49
C ILE A 145 -29.07 19.50 -10.68
N GLY A 146 -29.29 19.10 -9.42
CA GLY A 146 -30.23 19.75 -8.51
C GLY A 146 -29.90 21.23 -8.26
N ASP A 147 -28.63 21.54 -8.03
CA ASP A 147 -28.16 22.91 -7.83
C ASP A 147 -28.30 23.78 -9.10
N LEU A 148 -28.02 23.23 -10.28
CA LEU A 148 -28.22 23.93 -11.55
C LEU A 148 -29.70 24.21 -11.83
N LEU A 149 -30.58 23.24 -11.56
CA LEU A 149 -32.03 23.41 -11.71
C LEU A 149 -32.56 24.47 -10.75
N ASN A 150 -32.09 24.47 -9.50
CA ASN A 150 -32.48 25.46 -8.49
C ASN A 150 -31.95 26.87 -8.80
N ALA A 151 -30.72 26.98 -9.34
CA ALA A 151 -30.14 28.25 -9.78
C ALA A 151 -30.81 28.82 -11.05
N SER A 152 -31.47 27.98 -11.86
CA SER A 152 -32.21 28.38 -13.06
C SER A 152 -33.68 28.73 -12.81
N ALA A 153 -34.19 28.55 -11.59
CA ALA A 153 -35.55 28.91 -11.23
C ALA A 153 -35.69 30.45 -11.20
N PRO A 154 -36.64 31.04 -11.94
CA PRO A 154 -36.84 32.49 -11.91
C PRO A 154 -37.21 32.94 -10.49
N PRO A 155 -36.77 34.13 -10.05
CA PRO A 155 -37.14 34.65 -8.73
C PRO A 155 -38.68 34.69 -8.63
N PRO A 156 -39.25 34.43 -7.45
CA PRO A 156 -40.69 34.43 -7.27
C PRO A 156 -41.25 35.78 -7.72
N VAL A 157 -42.10 35.76 -8.73
CA VAL A 157 -42.79 36.94 -9.24
C VAL A 157 -43.69 37.42 -8.11
N ASN A 158 -43.35 38.57 -7.53
CA ASN A 158 -44.17 39.18 -6.49
C ASN A 158 -45.35 39.85 -7.19
N ASP A 159 -46.42 39.09 -7.43
CA ASP A 159 -47.72 39.63 -7.84
C ASP A 159 -48.32 40.38 -6.64
N GLY A 160 -47.78 41.56 -6.38
CA GLY A 160 -48.37 42.58 -5.53
C GLY A 160 -49.67 43.03 -6.15
N ALA A 161 -50.74 42.37 -5.75
CA ALA A 161 -52.11 42.77 -6.03
C ALA A 161 -52.35 44.22 -5.59
N ALA A 162 -53.04 44.94 -6.47
CA ALA A 162 -53.56 46.28 -6.25
C ALA A 162 -54.32 46.40 -4.93
N ALA A 163 -54.06 47.50 -4.22
CA ALA A 163 -55.00 48.20 -3.35
C ALA A 163 -54.71 49.70 -3.44
#